data_AF-A0A0K0SZN5-F1
#
_entry.id   AF-A0A0K0SZN5-F1
#
_cell.length_a   1.000
_cell.length_b   1.000
_cell.length_c   1.000
_cell.angle_alpha   90.00
_cell.angle_beta   90.00
_cell.angle_gamma   90.00
#
_symmetry.space_group_name_H-M   'P 1'
#
loop_
_entity.id
_entity.type
_entity.pdbx_description
1 polymer ?
#
loop_
_entity_poly.entity_id
_entity_poly.type
_entity_poly.pdbx_seq_one_letter_code
_entity_poly.pdbx_strand_id
1 'polypeptide(L)'
;MRKTEKPGQQTILNSDRMVALINLSGRQRMLSQRIVLNLVMSTHHPEALAQAKEALALFSQTHALLVKGNHEYPGVYFEALEKVLFGPEDNEAKIRQFIQHCQQAITTCESNQGLPAAMISLLGEEAGLIVAVLNQITVTYENESKRCELLRRKKQENLMSSIQKIAKEAKIVSFNAQVIAARSGDAGKEFAVVASVMTDITNEIEQLVAAAMTAT
;
A
#
# COMPACT_ATOMS: atom_id res chain seq x y z
N MET A 1 11.09 -28.84 2.21
CA MET A 1 10.44 -27.89 3.13
C MET A 1 9.60 -26.94 2.30
N ARG A 2 8.27 -27.11 2.31
CA ARG A 2 7.33 -26.19 1.64
C ARG A 2 7.32 -24.90 2.43
N LYS A 3 7.63 -23.76 1.79
CA LYS A 3 7.37 -22.45 2.36
C LYS A 3 5.87 -22.39 2.64
N THR A 4 5.52 -22.37 3.92
CA THR A 4 4.15 -22.09 4.38
C THR A 4 3.84 -20.66 3.99
N GLU A 5 3.20 -20.46 2.84
CA GLU A 5 2.52 -19.21 2.53
C GLU A 5 1.52 -18.96 3.65
N LYS A 6 1.74 -17.90 4.43
CA LYS A 6 0.83 -17.51 5.50
C LYS A 6 -0.54 -17.19 4.86
N PRO A 7 -1.62 -17.89 5.23
CA PRO A 7 -2.94 -17.63 4.68
C PRO A 7 -3.44 -16.29 5.25
N GLY A 8 -3.54 -15.26 4.40
CA GLY A 8 -4.10 -13.94 4.78
C GLY A 8 -3.47 -12.71 4.12
N GLN A 9 -2.34 -12.82 3.42
CA GLN A 9 -1.60 -11.64 2.88
C GLN A 9 -2.06 -11.13 1.49
N GLN A 10 -3.13 -11.66 0.89
CA GLN A 10 -3.55 -11.27 -0.47
C GLN A 10 -4.80 -10.39 -0.52
N THR A 11 -5.31 -9.98 0.64
CA THR A 11 -6.49 -9.12 0.71
C THR A 11 -6.10 -7.84 1.46
N ILE A 12 -6.57 -6.70 0.95
CA ILE A 12 -6.71 -5.41 1.67
C ILE A 12 -5.53 -4.40 1.67
N LEU A 13 -4.84 -4.19 0.55
CA LEU A 13 -4.40 -2.84 0.21
C LEU A 13 -5.02 -2.47 -1.14
N ASN A 14 -6.18 -1.81 -1.09
CA ASN A 14 -6.73 -1.16 -2.28
C ASN A 14 -5.86 0.06 -2.63
N SER A 15 -5.99 0.55 -3.86
CA SER A 15 -5.22 1.69 -4.36
C SER A 15 -5.33 2.91 -3.42
N ASP A 16 -6.52 3.17 -2.86
CA ASP A 16 -6.76 4.31 -1.96
C ASP A 16 -5.92 4.24 -0.68
N ARG A 17 -5.85 3.07 -0.04
CA ARG A 17 -5.03 2.89 1.18
C ARG A 17 -3.54 3.02 0.88
N MET A 18 -3.08 2.61 -0.30
CA MET A 18 -1.69 2.80 -0.71
C MET A 18 -1.35 4.28 -0.86
N VAL A 19 -2.22 5.05 -1.52
CA VAL A 19 -2.08 6.51 -1.65
C VAL A 19 -2.09 7.17 -0.27
N ALA A 20 -2.96 6.72 0.64
CA ALA A 20 -2.99 7.22 2.01
C ALA A 20 -1.68 6.96 2.76
N LEU A 21 -1.09 5.76 2.62
CA LEU A 21 0.21 5.41 3.24
C LEU A 21 1.36 6.25 2.69
N ILE A 22 1.42 6.48 1.37
CA ILE A 22 2.40 7.37 0.73
C ILE A 22 2.26 8.81 1.27
N ASN A 23 1.03 9.29 1.41
CA ASN A 23 0.77 10.62 1.96
C ASN A 23 1.17 10.72 3.44
N LEU A 24 0.86 9.70 4.25
CA LEU A 24 1.26 9.63 5.65
C LEU A 24 2.78 9.63 5.79
N SER A 25 3.50 8.80 5.02
CA SER A 25 4.96 8.77 5.03
C SER A 25 5.57 10.08 4.53
N GLY A 26 4.99 10.66 3.48
CA GLY A 26 5.42 11.96 2.93
C GLY A 26 5.32 13.09 3.95
N ARG A 27 4.21 13.14 4.73
CA ARG A 27 4.01 14.12 5.80
C ARG A 27 5.06 14.02 6.91
N GLN A 28 5.62 12.84 7.17
CA GLN A 28 6.65 12.66 8.21
C GLN A 28 7.88 13.53 7.95
N ARG A 29 8.32 13.68 6.69
CA ARG A 29 9.48 14.53 6.33
C ARG A 29 9.25 15.99 6.70
N MET A 30 8.04 16.50 6.40
CA MET A 30 7.67 17.86 6.75
C MET A 30 7.60 18.02 8.27
N LEU A 31 6.98 17.06 8.96
CA LEU A 31 6.85 17.09 10.41
C LEU A 31 8.20 17.03 11.12
N SER A 32 9.16 16.19 10.68
CA SER A 32 10.49 16.11 11.31
C SER A 32 11.23 17.45 11.25
N GLN A 33 11.16 18.13 10.10
CA GLN A 33 11.74 19.47 9.94
C GLN A 33 10.98 20.53 10.72
N ARG A 34 9.64 20.48 10.72
CA ARG A 34 8.77 21.41 11.46
C ARG A 34 9.01 21.31 12.97
N ILE A 35 9.25 20.12 13.51
CA ILE A 35 9.60 19.92 14.93
C ILE A 35 10.89 20.67 15.26
N VAL A 36 11.96 20.43 14.52
CA VAL A 36 13.28 21.03 14.79
C VAL A 36 13.24 22.55 14.60
N LEU A 37 12.60 23.04 13.53
CA LEU A 37 12.43 24.48 13.31
C LEU A 37 11.72 25.16 14.49
N ASN A 38 10.61 24.59 14.96
CA ASN A 38 9.84 25.19 16.04
C ASN A 38 10.54 25.07 17.41
N LEU A 39 11.31 24.01 17.63
CA LEU A 39 12.19 23.91 18.80
C LEU A 39 13.23 25.02 18.81
N VAL A 40 13.92 25.24 17.69
CA VAL A 40 14.91 26.33 17.57
C VAL A 40 14.25 27.70 17.73
N MET A 41 13.08 27.93 17.14
CA MET A 41 12.34 29.19 17.26
C MET A 41 11.81 29.44 18.68
N SER A 42 11.58 28.39 19.47
CA SER A 42 11.01 28.52 20.83
C SER A 42 11.87 29.35 21.79
N THR A 43 13.15 29.56 21.48
CA THR A 43 14.04 30.45 22.24
C THR A 43 13.62 31.92 22.17
N HIS A 44 12.98 32.33 21.08
CA HIS A 44 12.54 33.70 20.82
C HIS A 44 11.02 33.86 20.72
N HIS A 45 10.32 32.76 20.40
CA HIS A 45 8.89 32.72 20.15
C HIS A 45 8.25 31.63 21.01
N PRO A 46 7.78 31.94 22.23
CA PRO A 46 7.21 30.95 23.15
C PRO A 46 6.08 30.10 22.54
N GLU A 47 5.29 30.67 21.63
CA GLU A 47 4.23 30.01 20.88
C GLU A 47 4.75 28.88 19.97
N ALA A 48 6.01 28.92 19.54
CA ALA A 48 6.62 27.88 18.72
C ALA A 48 6.80 26.56 19.48
N LEU A 49 6.96 26.60 20.82
CA LEU A 49 7.03 25.38 21.62
C LEU A 49 5.73 24.56 21.53
N ALA A 50 4.58 25.23 21.53
CA ALA A 50 3.29 24.55 21.35
C ALA A 50 3.19 23.87 19.97
N GLN A 51 3.69 24.53 18.93
CA GLN A 51 3.72 23.97 17.57
C GLN A 51 4.69 22.79 17.45
N ALA A 52 5.84 22.84 18.13
CA ALA A 52 6.78 21.71 18.20
C ALA A 52 6.14 20.49 18.87
N LYS A 53 5.43 20.71 19.99
CA LYS A 53 4.70 19.65 20.72
C LYS A 53 3.63 18.99 19.85
N GLU A 54 2.82 19.80 19.18
CA GLU A 54 1.77 19.31 18.27
C GLU A 54 2.38 18.50 17.11
N ALA A 55 3.42 19.03 16.47
CA ALA A 55 4.09 18.36 15.36
C ALA A 55 4.74 17.04 15.80
N LEU A 56 5.37 17.00 16.98
CA LEU A 56 5.98 15.79 17.53
C LEU A 56 4.94 14.73 17.90
N ALA A 57 3.80 15.14 18.46
CA ALA A 57 2.69 14.24 18.75
C ALA A 57 2.16 13.60 17.46
N LEU A 58 1.91 14.40 16.42
CA LEU A 58 1.43 13.90 15.13
C LEU A 58 2.46 13.01 14.43
N PHE A 59 3.74 13.39 14.47
CA PHE A 59 4.84 12.58 13.96
C PHE A 59 4.89 11.22 14.65
N SER A 60 4.93 11.21 15.99
CA SER A 60 5.04 9.98 16.78
C SER A 60 3.84 9.04 16.56
N GLN A 61 2.63 9.58 16.52
CA GLN A 61 1.41 8.81 16.25
C GLN A 61 1.40 8.21 14.85
N THR A 62 1.74 9.03 13.84
CA THR A 62 1.79 8.57 12.45
C THR A 62 2.90 7.54 12.24
N HIS A 63 4.08 7.74 12.82
CA HIS A 63 5.17 6.77 12.76
C HIS A 63 4.76 5.44 13.41
N ALA A 64 4.14 5.48 14.59
CA ALA A 64 3.63 4.28 15.25
C ALA A 64 2.58 3.55 14.40
N LEU A 65 1.69 4.30 13.73
CA LEU A 65 0.73 3.74 12.77
C LEU A 65 1.41 3.06 11.58
N LEU A 66 2.42 3.71 10.98
CA LEU A 66 3.15 3.17 9.84
C LEU A 66 3.97 1.92 10.20
N VAL A 67 4.44 1.82 11.45
CA VAL A 67 5.24 0.67 11.92
C VAL A 67 4.35 -0.47 12.42
N LYS A 68 3.46 -0.20 13.38
CA LYS A 68 2.67 -1.23 14.08
C LYS A 68 1.33 -1.52 13.42
N GLY A 69 0.80 -0.57 12.65
CA GLY A 69 -0.53 -0.67 12.09
C GLY A 69 -1.64 -0.45 13.12
N ASN A 70 -2.87 -0.59 12.64
CA ASN A 70 -4.10 -0.63 13.41
C ASN A 70 -5.15 -1.45 12.61
N HIS A 71 -6.44 -1.28 12.89
CA HIS A 71 -7.50 -1.98 12.15
C HIS A 71 -7.60 -1.55 10.66
N GLU A 72 -7.21 -0.31 10.34
CA GLU A 72 -7.34 0.27 9.01
C GLU A 72 -6.07 0.08 8.17
N TYR A 73 -4.90 0.22 8.81
CA TYR A 73 -3.59 0.17 8.18
C TYR A 73 -2.76 -1.01 8.69
N PRO A 74 -2.08 -1.75 7.81
CA PRO A 74 -1.41 -3.00 8.18
C PRO A 74 -0.09 -2.81 8.97
N GLY A 75 0.41 -1.57 9.12
CA GLY A 75 1.77 -1.32 9.61
C GLY A 75 2.82 -1.67 8.55
N VAL A 76 3.99 -2.16 8.98
CA VAL A 76 5.03 -2.64 8.05
C VAL A 76 4.52 -3.87 7.32
N TYR A 77 4.15 -3.67 6.06
CA TYR A 77 3.53 -4.70 5.23
C TYR A 77 4.46 -5.27 4.16
N PHE A 78 5.29 -4.43 3.54
CA PHE A 78 6.20 -4.83 2.47
C PHE A 78 7.55 -5.27 3.02
N GLU A 79 8.09 -6.38 2.52
CA GLU A 79 9.45 -6.84 2.83
C GLU A 79 10.50 -5.76 2.50
N ALA A 80 10.27 -4.98 1.43
CA ALA A 80 11.13 -3.85 1.08
C ALA A 80 11.13 -2.77 2.17
N LEU A 81 9.98 -2.48 2.79
CA LEU A 81 9.91 -1.54 3.90
C LEU A 81 10.52 -2.11 5.18
N GLU A 82 10.33 -3.40 5.44
CA GLU A 82 10.95 -4.08 6.57
C GLU A 82 12.48 -3.97 6.49
N LYS A 83 13.06 -4.16 5.29
CA LYS A 83 14.50 -3.97 5.05
C LYS A 83 14.95 -2.52 5.24
N VAL A 84 14.15 -1.55 4.83
CA VAL A 84 14.48 -0.13 5.01
C VAL A 84 14.44 0.27 6.48
N LEU A 85 13.45 -0.20 7.25
CA LEU A 85 13.26 0.17 8.66
C LEU A 85 14.17 -0.62 9.61
N PHE A 86 14.24 -1.94 9.43
CA PHE A 86 14.88 -2.88 10.35
C PHE A 86 16.11 -3.57 9.76
N GLY A 87 16.64 -3.06 8.65
CA GLY A 87 17.88 -3.53 8.07
C GLY A 87 19.11 -3.19 8.91
N PRO A 88 20.33 -3.42 8.39
CA PRO A 88 21.58 -3.20 9.12
C PRO A 88 21.78 -1.77 9.65
N GLU A 89 21.15 -0.79 9.00
CA GLU A 89 21.21 0.61 9.41
C GLU A 89 20.27 0.96 10.58
N ASP A 90 19.37 0.05 10.97
CA ASP A 90 18.37 0.20 12.04
C ASP A 90 17.69 1.59 12.05
N ASN A 91 17.12 1.93 10.90
CA ASN A 91 16.50 3.22 10.68
C ASN A 91 15.30 3.47 11.59
N GLU A 92 14.64 2.41 12.03
CA GLU A 92 13.62 2.49 13.06
C GLU A 92 14.19 3.00 14.39
N ALA A 93 15.28 2.41 14.88
CA ALA A 93 15.93 2.88 16.10
C ALA A 93 16.37 4.34 16.00
N LYS A 94 16.90 4.76 14.83
CA LYS A 94 17.23 6.18 14.58
C LYS A 94 16.02 7.10 14.69
N ILE A 95 14.88 6.71 14.13
CA ILE A 95 13.64 7.50 14.24
C ILE A 95 13.15 7.56 15.69
N ARG A 96 13.23 6.46 16.46
CA ARG A 96 12.90 6.48 17.89
C ARG A 96 13.83 7.39 18.69
N GLN A 97 15.13 7.35 18.42
CA GLN A 97 16.12 8.20 19.08
C GLN A 97 15.83 9.69 18.79
N PHE A 98 15.57 10.04 17.53
CA PHE A 98 15.17 11.38 17.16
C PHE A 98 13.91 11.85 17.91
N ILE A 99 12.89 10.99 18.04
CA ILE A 99 11.68 11.29 18.83
C ILE A 99 12.06 11.56 20.30
N GLN A 100 12.92 10.75 20.89
CA GLN A 100 13.38 10.91 22.27
C GLN A 100 14.16 12.22 22.48
N HIS A 101 15.09 12.56 21.60
CA HIS A 101 15.84 13.81 21.66
C HIS A 101 14.92 15.03 21.51
N CYS A 102 13.93 14.96 20.61
CA CYS A 102 12.91 16.00 20.48
C CYS A 102 12.05 16.14 21.75
N GLN A 103 11.68 15.04 22.41
CA GLN A 103 10.95 15.08 23.69
C GLN A 103 11.80 15.74 24.79
N GLN A 104 13.09 15.38 24.89
CA GLN A 104 14.01 15.97 25.86
C GLN A 104 14.21 17.48 25.62
N ALA A 105 14.31 17.89 24.36
CA ALA A 105 14.38 19.29 23.97
C ALA A 105 13.13 20.07 24.42
N ILE A 106 11.93 19.50 24.21
CA ILE A 106 10.67 20.10 24.71
C ILE A 106 10.71 20.27 26.22
N THR A 107 11.07 19.22 26.98
CA THR A 107 11.13 19.28 28.44
C THR A 107 12.14 20.32 28.95
N THR A 108 13.26 20.48 28.22
CA THR A 108 14.27 21.51 28.53
C THR A 108 13.69 22.92 28.36
N CYS A 109 13.02 23.17 27.22
CA CYS A 109 12.34 24.45 26.98
C CYS A 109 11.24 24.74 28.02
N GLU A 110 10.45 23.72 28.41
CA GLU A 110 9.40 23.85 29.42
C GLU A 110 9.95 24.20 30.80
N SER A 111 11.18 23.79 31.11
CA SER A 111 11.88 24.14 32.35
C SER A 111 12.41 25.59 32.35
N ASN A 112 12.04 26.40 31.34
CA ASN A 112 12.49 27.77 31.11
C ASN A 112 14.02 27.89 30.93
N GLN A 113 14.67 26.76 30.62
CA GLN A 113 16.05 26.71 30.18
C GLN A 113 16.01 26.72 28.66
N GLY A 114 16.53 27.79 28.05
CA GLY A 114 16.68 27.82 26.59
C GLY A 114 17.47 26.60 26.10
N LEU A 115 17.27 26.20 24.83
CA LEU A 115 17.96 25.03 24.29
C LEU A 115 19.49 25.23 24.29
N PRO A 116 20.27 24.29 24.85
CA PRO A 116 21.71 24.32 24.73
C PRO A 116 22.16 24.26 23.27
N ALA A 117 23.22 24.99 22.92
CA ALA A 117 23.76 25.00 21.55
C ALA A 117 24.12 23.58 21.04
N ALA A 118 24.58 22.70 21.94
CA ALA A 118 24.86 21.30 21.62
C ALA A 118 23.59 20.52 21.19
N MET A 119 22.45 20.78 21.86
CA MET A 119 21.17 20.15 21.50
C MET A 119 20.67 20.66 20.16
N ILE A 120 20.84 21.96 19.87
CA ILE A 120 20.48 22.55 18.58
C ILE A 120 21.30 21.91 17.45
N SER A 121 22.62 21.76 17.64
CA SER A 121 23.50 21.10 16.66
C SER A 121 23.08 19.65 16.42
N LEU A 122 22.85 18.89 17.50
CA LEU A 122 22.41 17.49 17.43
C LEU A 122 21.09 17.36 16.63
N LEU A 123 20.08 18.15 16.98
CA LEU A 123 18.78 18.12 16.30
C LEU A 123 18.89 18.52 14.82
N GLY A 124 19.76 19.47 14.48
CA GLY A 124 20.01 19.87 13.10
C GLY A 124 20.63 18.75 12.27
N GLU A 125 21.63 18.05 12.81
CA GLU A 125 22.26 16.89 12.16
C GLU A 125 21.30 15.72 12.01
N GLU A 126 20.56 15.38 13.07
CA GLU A 126 19.55 14.32 13.04
C GLU A 126 18.43 14.62 12.05
N ALA A 127 17.95 15.86 11.96
CA ALA A 127 16.88 16.24 11.04
C ALA A 127 17.22 15.93 9.57
N GLY A 128 18.48 16.18 9.18
CA GLY A 128 18.96 15.86 7.83
C GLY A 128 18.95 14.36 7.55
N LEU A 129 19.48 13.56 8.48
CA LEU A 129 19.50 12.10 8.38
C LEU A 129 18.08 11.52 8.37
N ILE A 130 17.20 12.00 9.24
CA ILE A 130 15.82 11.56 9.36
C ILE A 130 15.03 11.89 8.09
N VAL A 131 15.23 13.06 7.47
CA VAL A 131 14.59 13.36 6.18
C VAL A 131 15.03 12.38 5.09
N ALA A 132 16.32 12.02 5.04
CA ALA A 132 16.80 11.04 4.07
C ALA A 132 16.15 9.66 4.27
N VAL A 133 16.07 9.19 5.51
CA VAL A 133 15.40 7.92 5.87
C VAL A 133 13.90 7.96 5.52
N LEU A 134 13.20 9.01 5.91
CA LEU A 134 11.76 9.17 5.63
C LEU A 134 11.47 9.30 4.12
N ASN A 135 12.40 9.88 3.38
CA ASN A 135 12.34 9.90 1.91
C ASN A 135 12.48 8.50 1.34
N GLN A 136 13.43 7.70 1.83
CA GLN A 136 13.61 6.31 1.41
C GLN A 136 12.35 5.47 1.69
N ILE A 137 11.72 5.64 2.84
CA ILE A 137 10.45 4.98 3.18
C ILE A 137 9.35 5.37 2.18
N THR A 138 9.22 6.67 1.89
CA THR A 138 8.19 7.18 0.96
C THR A 138 8.38 6.63 -0.46
N VAL A 139 9.62 6.68 -0.97
CA VAL A 139 9.96 6.11 -2.29
C VAL A 139 9.71 4.60 -2.33
N THR A 140 9.97 3.89 -1.22
CA THR A 140 9.69 2.45 -1.14
C THR A 140 8.20 2.17 -1.25
N TYR A 141 7.33 2.95 -0.58
CA TYR A 141 5.88 2.85 -0.76
C TYR A 141 5.44 3.12 -2.20
N GLU A 142 5.98 4.16 -2.85
CA GLU A 142 5.66 4.48 -4.25
C GLU A 142 6.05 3.35 -5.22
N ASN A 143 7.21 2.74 -5.00
CA ASN A 143 7.68 1.61 -5.82
C ASN A 143 6.82 0.37 -5.62
N GLU A 144 6.49 0.04 -4.37
CA GLU A 144 5.59 -1.09 -4.06
C GLU A 144 4.18 -0.85 -4.58
N SER A 145 3.67 0.38 -4.53
CA SER A 145 2.39 0.76 -5.14
C SER A 145 2.36 0.43 -6.63
N LYS A 146 3.36 0.91 -7.38
CA LYS A 146 3.49 0.63 -8.82
C LYS A 146 3.61 -0.86 -9.10
N ARG A 147 4.37 -1.60 -8.28
CA ARG A 147 4.52 -3.06 -8.41
C ARG A 147 3.19 -3.79 -8.19
N CYS A 148 2.42 -3.40 -7.18
CA CYS A 148 1.10 -3.95 -6.90
C CYS A 148 0.11 -3.67 -8.04
N GLU A 149 0.12 -2.46 -8.62
CA GLU A 149 -0.73 -2.11 -9.76
C GLU A 149 -0.41 -2.96 -11.00
N LEU A 150 0.87 -3.13 -11.33
CA LEU A 150 1.31 -3.99 -12.43
C LEU A 150 0.90 -5.45 -12.21
N LEU A 151 1.07 -5.98 -10.99
CA LEU A 151 0.67 -7.34 -10.65
C LEU A 151 -0.84 -7.52 -10.74
N ARG A 152 -1.62 -6.53 -10.30
CA ARG A 152 -3.09 -6.54 -10.40
C ARG A 152 -3.54 -6.58 -11.87
N ARG A 153 -2.95 -5.73 -12.71
CA ARG A 153 -3.22 -5.70 -14.16
C ARG A 153 -2.90 -7.05 -14.81
N LYS A 154 -1.72 -7.61 -14.55
CA LYS A 154 -1.33 -8.92 -15.10
C LYS A 154 -2.25 -10.05 -14.63
N LYS A 155 -2.68 -10.02 -13.36
CA LYS A 155 -3.65 -10.99 -12.83
C LYS A 155 -5.01 -10.88 -13.50
N GLN A 156 -5.46 -9.65 -13.77
CA GLN A 156 -6.70 -9.37 -14.49
C GLN A 156 -6.62 -9.88 -15.94
N GLU A 157 -5.53 -9.60 -16.66
CA GLU A 157 -5.28 -10.08 -18.03
C GLU A 157 -5.30 -11.62 -18.10
N ASN A 158 -4.61 -12.29 -17.16
CA ASN A 158 -4.58 -13.75 -17.08
C ASN A 158 -5.97 -14.36 -16.79
N LEU A 159 -6.76 -13.71 -15.92
CA LEU A 159 -8.12 -14.15 -15.62
C LEU A 159 -9.01 -14.03 -16.86
N MET A 160 -8.96 -12.90 -17.57
CA MET A 160 -9.72 -12.69 -18.81
C MET A 160 -9.35 -13.72 -19.88
N SER A 161 -8.05 -13.99 -20.07
CA SER A 161 -7.59 -15.03 -21.00
C SER A 161 -8.11 -16.43 -20.61
N SER A 162 -8.16 -16.73 -19.32
CA SER A 162 -8.70 -18.01 -18.82
C SER A 162 -10.21 -18.13 -19.08
N ILE A 163 -10.97 -17.05 -18.85
CA ILE A 163 -12.41 -17.00 -19.15
C ILE A 163 -12.65 -17.20 -20.65
N GLN A 164 -11.87 -16.53 -21.50
CA GLN A 164 -11.98 -16.68 -22.96
C GLN A 164 -11.72 -18.12 -23.40
N LYS A 165 -10.72 -18.80 -22.82
CA LYS A 165 -10.43 -20.20 -23.12
C LYS A 165 -11.59 -21.12 -22.71
N ILE A 166 -12.15 -20.94 -21.51
CA ILE A 166 -13.30 -21.73 -21.02
C ILE A 166 -14.52 -21.49 -21.91
N ALA A 167 -14.80 -20.24 -22.29
CA ALA A 167 -15.91 -19.91 -23.18
C ALA A 167 -15.77 -20.62 -24.54
N LYS A 168 -14.57 -20.62 -25.13
CA LYS A 168 -14.29 -21.32 -26.39
C LYS A 168 -14.47 -22.84 -26.27
N GLU A 169 -13.99 -23.45 -25.18
CA GLU A 169 -14.17 -24.88 -24.91
C GLU A 169 -15.65 -25.23 -24.73
N ALA A 170 -16.39 -24.43 -23.95
CA ALA A 170 -17.83 -24.60 -23.76
C ALA A 170 -18.61 -24.44 -25.07
N LYS A 171 -18.21 -23.51 -25.94
CA LYS A 171 -18.82 -23.31 -27.26
C LYS A 171 -18.66 -24.52 -28.17
N ILE A 172 -17.49 -25.17 -28.16
CA ILE A 172 -17.24 -26.43 -28.88
C ILE A 172 -18.14 -27.54 -28.33
N VAL A 173 -18.27 -27.65 -27.01
CA VAL A 173 -19.14 -28.66 -26.37
C VAL A 173 -20.61 -28.44 -26.73
N SER A 174 -21.08 -27.19 -26.67
CA SER A 174 -22.44 -26.81 -27.08
C SER A 174 -22.71 -27.13 -28.54
N PHE A 175 -21.76 -26.81 -29.43
CA PHE A 175 -21.86 -27.15 -30.85
C PHE A 175 -21.94 -28.68 -31.07
N ASN A 176 -21.09 -29.46 -30.40
CA ASN A 176 -21.14 -30.92 -30.48
C ASN A 176 -22.48 -31.48 -29.98
N ALA A 177 -23.03 -30.92 -28.90
CA ALA A 177 -24.34 -31.27 -28.39
C ALA A 177 -25.46 -30.96 -29.40
N GLN A 178 -25.40 -29.82 -30.10
CA GLN A 178 -26.35 -29.49 -31.18
C GLN A 178 -26.30 -30.51 -32.32
N VAL A 179 -25.10 -30.92 -32.74
CA VAL A 179 -24.93 -31.93 -33.80
C VAL A 179 -25.53 -33.27 -33.38
N ILE A 180 -25.27 -33.72 -32.15
CA ILE A 180 -25.82 -34.99 -31.62
C ILE A 180 -27.35 -34.91 -31.47
N ALA A 181 -27.87 -33.78 -31.00
CA ALA A 181 -29.29 -33.53 -30.88
C ALA A 181 -30.00 -33.59 -32.26
N ALA A 182 -29.44 -32.92 -33.26
CA ALA A 182 -29.95 -32.96 -34.63
C ALA A 182 -29.92 -34.38 -35.22
N ARG A 183 -28.85 -35.14 -34.95
CA ARG A 183 -28.71 -36.53 -35.40
C ARG A 183 -29.69 -37.50 -34.72
N SER A 184 -30.12 -37.19 -33.50
CA SER A 184 -31.05 -38.02 -32.72
C SER A 184 -32.52 -37.79 -33.07
N GLY A 185 -32.82 -36.90 -34.03
CA GLY A 185 -34.18 -36.61 -34.48
C GLY A 185 -35.08 -36.14 -33.34
N ASP A 186 -36.27 -36.74 -33.21
CA ASP A 186 -37.25 -36.35 -32.19
C ASP A 186 -36.75 -36.50 -30.75
N ALA A 187 -35.89 -37.48 -30.48
CA ALA A 187 -35.32 -37.71 -29.14
C ALA A 187 -34.30 -36.63 -28.73
N GLY A 188 -33.80 -35.82 -29.67
CA GLY A 188 -32.79 -34.78 -29.43
C GLY A 188 -33.35 -33.37 -29.23
N LYS A 189 -34.66 -33.15 -29.41
CA LYS A 189 -35.26 -31.80 -29.42
C LYS A 189 -35.00 -30.98 -28.15
N GLU A 190 -35.15 -31.58 -26.97
CA GLU A 190 -34.92 -30.90 -25.69
C GLU A 190 -33.43 -30.57 -25.49
N PHE A 191 -32.54 -31.48 -25.88
CA PHE A 191 -31.09 -31.26 -25.84
C PHE A 191 -30.62 -30.16 -26.80
N ALA A 192 -31.27 -30.02 -27.96
CA ALA A 192 -30.96 -28.95 -28.92
C ALA A 192 -31.22 -27.55 -28.32
N VAL A 193 -32.31 -27.38 -27.57
CA VAL A 193 -32.65 -26.10 -26.92
C VAL A 193 -31.59 -25.71 -25.90
N VAL A 194 -31.20 -26.64 -25.02
CA VAL A 194 -30.17 -26.41 -24.00
C VAL A 194 -28.83 -26.05 -24.65
N ALA A 195 -28.45 -26.76 -25.72
CA ALA A 195 -27.21 -26.50 -26.44
C ALA A 195 -27.22 -25.16 -27.22
N SER A 196 -28.38 -24.69 -27.66
CA SER A 196 -28.54 -23.33 -28.24
C SER A 196 -28.33 -22.26 -27.18
N VAL A 197 -29.04 -22.36 -26.05
CA VAL A 197 -28.90 -21.39 -24.93
C VAL A 197 -27.47 -21.31 -24.44
N MET A 198 -26.78 -22.46 -24.32
CA MET A 198 -25.38 -22.45 -23.90
C MET A 198 -24.44 -21.81 -24.92
N THR A 199 -24.77 -21.89 -26.22
CA THR A 199 -24.03 -21.16 -27.26
C THR A 199 -24.20 -19.65 -27.10
N ASP A 200 -25.42 -19.19 -26.84
CA ASP A 200 -25.71 -17.77 -26.63
C ASP A 200 -24.97 -17.23 -25.40
N ILE A 201 -24.99 -17.97 -24.28
CA ILE A 201 -24.21 -17.63 -23.06
C ILE A 201 -22.71 -17.52 -23.38
N THR A 202 -22.15 -18.47 -24.13
CA THR A 202 -20.72 -18.42 -24.47
C THR A 202 -20.38 -17.23 -25.36
N ASN A 203 -21.26 -16.84 -26.29
CA ASN A 203 -21.08 -15.67 -27.12
C ASN A 203 -21.13 -14.37 -26.30
N GLU A 204 -22.06 -14.27 -25.34
CA GLU A 204 -22.15 -13.12 -24.44
C GLU A 204 -20.89 -12.99 -23.56
N ILE A 205 -20.39 -14.11 -23.01
CA ILE A 205 -19.13 -14.14 -22.26
C ILE A 205 -17.95 -13.68 -23.13
N GLU A 206 -17.83 -14.15 -24.37
CA GLU A 206 -16.78 -13.74 -25.30
C GLU A 206 -16.83 -12.22 -25.57
N GLN A 207 -18.02 -11.66 -25.77
CA GLN A 207 -18.22 -10.22 -25.99
C GLN A 207 -17.85 -9.39 -24.76
N LEU A 208 -18.27 -9.82 -23.56
CA LEU A 208 -17.96 -9.13 -22.31
C LEU A 208 -16.45 -9.13 -22.02
N VAL A 209 -15.77 -10.26 -22.24
CA VAL A 209 -14.31 -10.35 -22.08
C VAL A 209 -13.59 -9.45 -23.10
N ALA A 210 -14.03 -9.45 -24.36
CA ALA A 210 -13.45 -8.59 -25.39
C ALA A 210 -13.63 -7.09 -25.04
N ALA A 211 -14.82 -6.69 -24.61
CA ALA A 211 -15.11 -5.32 -24.18
C ALA A 211 -14.24 -4.91 -22.98
N ALA A 212 -14.10 -5.78 -21.98
CA ALA A 212 -13.26 -5.54 -20.81
C ALA A 212 -11.78 -5.37 -21.17
N MET A 213 -11.27 -6.13 -22.14
CA MET A 213 -9.89 -5.99 -22.62
C MET A 213 -9.65 -4.69 -23.40
N THR A 214 -10.66 -4.18 -24.13
CA THR A 214 -10.53 -2.91 -24.88
C THR A 214 -10.68 -1.66 -24.01
N ALA A 215 -11.29 -1.78 -22.82
CA ALA A 215 -11.50 -0.68 -21.88
C ALA A 215 -10.32 -0.45 -20.91
N THR A 216 -9.23 -1.23 -21.04
CA THR A 216 -8.04 -1.18 -20.16
C THR A 216 -6.86 -0.55 -20.88
#